data_AF-A0A954CJK7-F1
#
_entry.id   AF-A0A954CJK7-F1
#
_cell.length_a   1.000
_cell.length_b   1.000
_cell.length_c   1.000
_cell.angle_alpha   90.00
_cell.angle_beta   90.00
_cell.angle_gamma   90.00
#
_symmetry.space_group_name_H-M   'P 1'
#
loop_
_entity.id
_entity.type
_entity.pdbx_description
1 polymer ?
#
loop_
_entity_poly.entity_id
_entity_poly.type
_entity_poly.pdbx_seq_one_letter_code
_entity_poly.pdbx_strand_id
1 'polypeptide(L)'
;LVRSPQAEVITTVIDKFETAASERATNDSRDIFVLVDESHRSQYGATHALMRRVFPHACYIGFTGTPLLKKEKSTADKFGSFIHTYPIRAAVEDGAVVPLVYEGRLVELEPNQAAIDLWFERVTRELSEDQKLDLKRKFSRRDEVNKAESRIRQIAYDLSEHFRANHQGTGR
;
A
#
# COMPACT_ATOMS: atom_id res chain seq x y z
N LEU A 1 3.35 26.38 -19.36
CA LEU A 1 3.08 25.09 -20.03
C LEU A 1 1.63 24.97 -20.47
N VAL A 2 0.66 24.92 -19.54
CA VAL A 2 -0.79 24.82 -19.86
C VAL A 2 -1.29 25.88 -20.87
N ARG A 3 -0.74 27.10 -20.82
CA ARG A 3 -1.12 28.23 -21.69
C ARG A 3 -0.27 28.36 -22.97
N SER A 4 0.73 27.50 -23.18
CA SER A 4 1.63 27.58 -24.34
C SER A 4 1.20 26.59 -25.43
N PRO A 5 1.05 27.02 -26.69
CA PRO A 5 0.66 26.14 -27.80
C PRO A 5 1.81 25.30 -28.37
N GLN A 6 3.04 25.41 -27.84
CA GLN A 6 4.24 24.82 -28.45
C GLN A 6 4.67 23.44 -27.91
N ALA A 7 4.02 22.92 -26.87
CA ALA A 7 4.46 21.67 -26.26
C ALA A 7 3.80 20.46 -26.93
N GLU A 8 4.58 19.63 -27.63
CA GLU A 8 4.07 18.41 -28.27
C GLU A 8 3.84 17.26 -27.27
N VAL A 9 4.71 17.13 -26.24
CA VAL A 9 4.59 16.11 -25.18
C VAL A 9 5.04 16.69 -23.84
N ILE A 10 4.26 16.50 -22.78
CA ILE A 10 4.56 16.95 -21.40
C ILE A 10 4.42 15.78 -20.44
N THR A 11 5.46 15.54 -19.64
CA THR A 11 5.42 14.58 -18.53
C THR A 11 5.42 15.34 -17.20
N THR A 12 4.52 14.98 -16.29
CA THR A 12 4.42 15.61 -14.97
C THR A 12 3.89 14.61 -13.94
N VAL A 13 4.13 14.93 -12.66
CA VAL A 13 3.46 14.27 -11.54
C VAL A 13 2.11 14.92 -11.25
N ILE A 14 1.21 14.15 -10.65
CA ILE A 14 -0.17 14.53 -10.39
C ILE A 14 -0.30 15.74 -9.44
N ASP A 15 0.63 15.90 -8.49
CA ASP A 15 0.59 17.00 -7.50
C ASP A 15 0.76 18.39 -8.14
N LYS A 16 1.37 18.48 -9.33
CA LYS A 16 1.52 19.75 -10.06
C LYS A 16 0.18 20.32 -10.51
N PHE A 17 -0.87 19.51 -10.59
CA PHE A 17 -2.21 19.98 -10.90
C PHE A 17 -2.85 20.77 -9.77
N GLU A 18 -2.40 20.60 -8.52
CA GLU A 18 -2.84 21.45 -7.42
C GLU A 18 -2.37 22.89 -7.63
N THR A 19 -1.09 23.07 -7.98
CA THR A 19 -0.52 24.38 -8.30
C THR A 19 -1.17 24.99 -9.55
N ALA A 20 -1.35 24.20 -10.61
CA ALA A 20 -1.99 24.69 -11.82
C ALA A 20 -3.45 25.14 -11.57
N ALA A 21 -4.21 24.38 -10.77
CA ALA A 21 -5.58 24.71 -10.43
C ALA A 21 -5.67 25.92 -9.47
N SER A 22 -4.74 26.08 -8.53
CA SER A 22 -4.70 27.22 -7.61
C SER A 22 -4.38 28.53 -8.35
N GLU A 23 -3.50 28.48 -9.34
CA GLU A 23 -3.20 29.60 -10.26
C GLU A 23 -4.30 29.85 -11.30
N ARG A 24 -5.40 29.11 -11.26
CA ARG A 24 -6.52 29.16 -12.22
C ARG A 24 -6.02 29.00 -13.66
N ALA A 25 -5.01 28.16 -13.89
CA ALA A 25 -4.62 27.76 -15.22
C ALA A 25 -5.70 26.81 -15.79
N THR A 26 -6.21 27.14 -16.97
CA THR A 26 -7.13 26.28 -17.73
C THR A 26 -6.72 26.28 -19.19
N ASN A 27 -7.02 25.19 -19.89
CA ASN A 27 -6.93 25.08 -21.33
C ASN A 27 -8.09 24.21 -21.82
N ASP A 28 -8.98 24.84 -22.57
CA ASP A 28 -10.26 24.24 -22.99
C ASP A 28 -10.14 23.58 -24.37
N SER A 29 -8.92 23.41 -24.89
CA SER A 29 -8.69 22.72 -26.16
C SER A 29 -9.13 21.26 -26.09
N ARG A 30 -9.74 20.78 -27.18
CA ARG A 30 -10.11 19.38 -27.39
C ARG A 30 -8.95 18.54 -27.90
N ASP A 31 -7.89 19.18 -28.38
CA ASP A 31 -6.71 18.52 -28.95
C ASP A 31 -5.68 18.13 -27.87
N ILE A 32 -6.14 17.97 -26.63
CA ILE A 32 -5.32 17.60 -25.48
C ILE A 32 -5.65 16.16 -25.10
N PHE A 33 -4.61 15.34 -25.06
CA PHE A 33 -4.69 13.96 -24.60
C PHE A 33 -3.92 13.83 -23.30
N VAL A 34 -4.60 13.36 -22.25
CA VAL A 34 -4.00 13.13 -20.94
C VAL A 34 -3.90 11.63 -20.72
N LEU A 35 -2.66 11.14 -20.68
CA LEU A 35 -2.33 9.75 -20.36
C LEU A 35 -2.08 9.65 -18.85
N VAL A 36 -2.87 8.85 -18.16
CA VAL A 36 -2.79 8.68 -16.70
C VAL A 36 -2.34 7.26 -16.40
N ASP A 37 -1.17 7.14 -15.78
CA ASP A 37 -0.68 5.86 -15.27
C ASP A 37 -1.29 5.55 -13.89
N GLU A 38 -1.50 4.27 -13.62
CA GLU A 38 -2.19 3.74 -12.44
C GLU A 38 -3.45 4.51 -12.00
N SER A 39 -4.35 4.72 -12.96
CA SER A 39 -5.52 5.62 -12.86
C SER A 39 -6.60 5.21 -11.83
N HIS A 40 -6.36 4.16 -11.03
CA HIS A 40 -7.32 3.58 -10.09
C HIS A 40 -6.93 3.68 -8.61
N ARG A 41 -5.80 4.28 -8.21
CA ARG A 41 -5.56 4.40 -6.75
C ARG A 41 -6.59 5.33 -6.10
N SER A 42 -7.00 5.01 -4.89
CA SER A 42 -7.99 5.78 -4.11
C SER A 42 -7.63 7.27 -3.93
N GLN A 43 -6.34 7.61 -3.98
CA GLN A 43 -5.83 8.99 -3.87
C GLN A 43 -6.14 9.86 -5.10
N TYR A 44 -6.54 9.28 -6.24
CA TYR A 44 -6.79 10.02 -7.49
C TYR A 44 -8.12 10.78 -7.52
N GLY A 45 -9.01 10.60 -6.53
CA GLY A 45 -10.33 11.24 -6.54
C GLY A 45 -10.30 12.77 -6.64
N ALA A 46 -9.60 13.41 -5.70
CA ALA A 46 -9.48 14.87 -5.65
C ALA A 46 -8.63 15.41 -6.78
N THR A 47 -7.48 14.79 -7.05
CA THR A 47 -6.55 15.31 -8.05
C THR A 47 -7.03 15.09 -9.48
N HIS A 48 -7.86 14.07 -9.74
CA HIS A 48 -8.55 13.94 -11.03
C HIS A 48 -9.53 15.09 -11.28
N ALA A 49 -10.24 15.56 -10.26
CA ALA A 49 -11.11 16.73 -10.39
C ALA A 49 -10.29 17.99 -10.71
N LEU A 50 -9.10 18.13 -10.13
CA LEU A 50 -8.18 19.23 -10.44
C LEU A 50 -7.65 19.14 -11.88
N MET A 51 -7.27 17.94 -12.34
CA MET A 51 -6.90 17.71 -13.74
C MET A 51 -8.02 18.12 -14.69
N ARG A 52 -9.26 17.70 -14.42
CA ARG A 52 -10.46 18.07 -15.20
C ARG A 52 -10.75 19.56 -15.16
N ARG A 53 -10.42 20.25 -14.07
CA ARG A 53 -10.55 21.71 -13.98
C ARG A 53 -9.49 22.44 -14.83
N VAL A 54 -8.28 21.90 -14.93
CA VAL A 54 -7.22 22.48 -15.76
C VAL A 54 -7.44 22.16 -17.25
N PHE A 55 -7.99 20.99 -17.57
CA PHE A 55 -8.24 20.53 -18.94
C PHE A 55 -9.67 19.98 -19.10
N PRO A 56 -10.71 20.84 -19.13
CA PRO A 56 -12.10 20.40 -19.08
C PRO A 56 -12.57 19.60 -20.30
N HIS A 57 -11.94 19.78 -21.45
CA HIS A 57 -12.34 19.15 -22.72
C HIS A 57 -11.33 18.15 -23.27
N ALA A 58 -10.29 17.82 -22.49
CA ALA A 58 -9.29 16.84 -22.88
C ALA A 58 -9.85 15.41 -22.92
N CYS A 59 -9.23 14.58 -23.76
CA CYS A 59 -9.42 13.14 -23.76
C CYS A 59 -8.52 12.51 -22.69
N TYR A 60 -9.10 11.71 -21.80
CA TYR A 60 -8.37 11.04 -20.71
C TYR A 60 -8.27 9.54 -21.00
N ILE A 61 -7.05 9.02 -21.01
CA ILE A 61 -6.75 7.60 -21.21
C ILE A 61 -6.03 7.11 -19.97
N GLY A 62 -6.63 6.14 -19.27
CA GLY A 62 -6.08 5.55 -18.06
C GLY A 62 -5.42 4.19 -18.34
N PHE A 63 -4.25 3.98 -17.78
CA PHE A 63 -3.58 2.69 -17.71
C PHE A 63 -3.58 2.21 -16.25
N THR A 64 -3.72 0.90 -16.05
CA THR A 64 -3.75 0.33 -14.70
C THR A 64 -3.51 -1.17 -14.72
N GLY A 65 -2.68 -1.65 -13.78
CA GLY A 65 -2.52 -3.08 -13.54
C GLY A 65 -3.63 -3.70 -12.69
N THR A 66 -4.39 -2.86 -11.96
CA THR A 66 -5.43 -3.30 -11.01
C THR A 66 -6.78 -2.66 -11.35
N PRO A 67 -7.49 -3.16 -12.38
CA PRO A 67 -8.82 -2.66 -12.70
C PRO A 67 -9.77 -2.84 -11.51
N LEU A 68 -10.61 -1.84 -11.27
CA LEU A 68 -11.53 -1.79 -10.12
C LEU A 68 -12.39 -3.05 -10.00
N LEU A 69 -12.53 -3.55 -8.78
CA LEU A 69 -13.47 -4.63 -8.46
C LEU A 69 -14.91 -4.09 -8.50
N LYS A 70 -15.90 -4.93 -8.83
CA LYS A 70 -17.33 -4.58 -9.03
C LYS A 70 -17.99 -3.70 -7.94
N LYS A 71 -17.40 -3.57 -6.74
CA LYS A 71 -17.87 -2.71 -5.63
C LYS A 71 -17.36 -1.26 -5.70
N GLU A 72 -16.34 -0.98 -6.50
CA GLU A 72 -15.72 0.35 -6.67
C GLU A 72 -16.11 1.01 -8.00
N LYS A 73 -17.34 0.74 -8.48
CA LYS A 73 -17.87 1.23 -9.75
C LYS A 73 -17.79 2.76 -9.94
N SER A 74 -17.72 3.54 -8.86
CA SER A 74 -17.68 5.01 -8.93
C SER A 74 -16.43 5.58 -9.63
N THR A 75 -15.37 4.79 -9.80
CA THR A 75 -14.16 5.23 -10.51
C THR A 75 -14.17 4.81 -12.00
N ALA A 76 -14.98 3.80 -12.39
CA ALA A 76 -15.16 3.43 -13.80
C ALA A 76 -15.87 4.53 -14.61
N ASP A 77 -16.77 5.28 -13.96
CA ASP A 77 -17.48 6.40 -14.58
C ASP A 77 -16.53 7.55 -15.02
N LYS A 78 -15.30 7.61 -14.51
CA LYS A 78 -14.34 8.69 -14.79
C LYS A 78 -13.61 8.54 -16.13
N PHE A 79 -13.37 7.30 -16.56
CA PHE A 79 -12.61 6.96 -17.76
C PHE A 79 -13.42 6.19 -18.81
N GLY A 80 -14.59 5.65 -18.45
CA GLY A 80 -15.43 4.87 -19.36
C GLY A 80 -15.08 3.38 -19.38
N SER A 81 -15.45 2.70 -20.48
CA SER A 81 -15.20 1.26 -20.67
C SER A 81 -13.75 0.95 -21.02
N PHE A 82 -13.29 -0.26 -20.72
CA PHE A 82 -11.99 -0.75 -21.19
C PHE A 82 -11.88 -0.72 -22.71
N ILE A 83 -10.81 -0.10 -23.23
CA ILE A 83 -10.45 -0.12 -24.65
C ILE A 83 -9.79 -1.46 -25.00
N HIS A 84 -8.89 -1.93 -24.13
CA HIS A 84 -8.17 -3.19 -24.25
C HIS A 84 -7.82 -3.73 -22.87
N THR A 85 -7.69 -5.05 -22.74
CA THR A 85 -7.32 -5.71 -21.49
C THR A 85 -6.24 -6.75 -21.75
N TYR A 86 -5.15 -6.66 -21.00
CA TYR A 86 -4.07 -7.64 -21.01
C TYR A 86 -3.90 -8.20 -19.59
N PRO A 87 -4.48 -9.37 -19.29
CA PRO A 87 -4.49 -9.92 -17.94
C PRO A 87 -3.13 -10.51 -17.56
N ILE A 88 -2.81 -10.53 -16.26
CA ILE A 88 -1.56 -11.10 -15.74
C ILE A 88 -1.32 -12.55 -16.19
N ARG A 89 -2.39 -13.32 -16.39
CA ARG A 89 -2.29 -14.69 -16.91
C ARG A 89 -1.68 -14.73 -18.30
N ALA A 90 -2.11 -13.84 -19.21
CA ALA A 90 -1.54 -13.76 -20.55
C ALA A 90 -0.05 -13.37 -20.49
N ALA A 91 0.29 -12.42 -19.60
CA ALA A 91 1.67 -12.00 -19.37
C ALA A 91 2.59 -13.10 -18.82
N VAL A 92 2.03 -14.05 -18.07
CA VAL A 92 2.79 -15.23 -17.62
C VAL A 92 2.90 -16.28 -18.74
N GLU A 93 1.84 -16.47 -19.53
CA GLU A 93 1.80 -17.45 -20.63
C GLU A 93 2.74 -17.08 -21.80
N ASP A 94 2.88 -15.80 -22.12
CA ASP A 94 3.80 -15.31 -23.16
C ASP A 94 5.21 -14.98 -22.66
N GLY A 95 5.46 -15.11 -21.35
CA GLY A 95 6.76 -14.90 -20.73
C GLY A 95 7.14 -13.43 -20.52
N ALA A 96 6.22 -12.48 -20.69
CA ALA A 96 6.45 -11.08 -20.34
C ALA A 96 6.66 -10.86 -18.82
N VAL A 97 6.05 -11.71 -17.98
CA VAL A 97 6.13 -11.67 -16.52
C VAL A 97 6.41 -13.06 -15.96
N VAL A 98 7.19 -13.14 -14.87
CA VAL A 98 7.46 -14.40 -14.16
C VAL A 98 6.29 -14.78 -13.24
N PRO A 99 5.99 -16.08 -13.07
CA PRO A 99 4.94 -16.52 -12.16
C PRO A 99 5.26 -16.17 -10.70
N LEU A 100 4.25 -15.69 -9.97
CA LEU A 100 4.37 -15.42 -8.54
C LEU A 100 3.97 -16.67 -7.74
N VAL A 101 4.87 -17.15 -6.88
CA VAL A 101 4.60 -18.23 -5.92
C VAL A 101 4.42 -17.62 -4.54
N TYR A 102 3.30 -17.89 -3.87
CA TYR A 102 3.02 -17.43 -2.51
C TYR A 102 3.15 -18.58 -1.52
N GLU A 103 4.06 -18.45 -0.55
CA GLU A 103 4.20 -19.35 0.59
C GLU A 103 3.79 -18.60 1.86
N GLY A 104 2.64 -18.97 2.43
CA GLY A 104 2.21 -18.43 3.71
C GLY A 104 3.01 -19.05 4.85
N ARG A 105 3.76 -18.25 5.60
CA ARG A 105 4.49 -18.69 6.80
C ARG A 105 3.89 -18.09 8.06
N LEU A 106 3.59 -18.96 9.02
CA LEU A 106 3.16 -18.57 10.36
C LEU A 106 4.30 -18.85 11.33
N VAL A 107 4.78 -17.83 12.04
CA VAL A 107 5.69 -18.01 13.16
C VAL A 107 4.83 -18.26 14.40
N GLU A 108 4.76 -19.52 14.84
CA GLU A 108 4.07 -19.89 16.07
C GLU A 108 4.79 -19.30 17.27
N LEU A 109 4.08 -18.44 18.01
CA LEU A 109 4.52 -17.90 19.28
C LEU A 109 3.63 -18.50 20.36
N GLU A 110 4.18 -19.42 21.13
CA GLU A 110 3.59 -19.85 22.39
C GLU A 110 4.14 -18.90 23.48
N PRO A 111 3.37 -17.92 23.99
CA PRO A 111 3.78 -17.23 25.19
C PRO A 111 3.77 -18.25 26.32
N ASN A 112 4.88 -18.43 27.02
CA ASN A 112 4.90 -19.23 28.24
C ASN A 112 4.18 -18.46 29.37
N GLN A 113 2.85 -18.44 29.28
CA GLN A 113 1.96 -17.67 30.12
C GLN A 113 2.06 -18.11 31.57
N ALA A 114 2.27 -19.42 31.80
CA ALA A 114 2.53 -19.97 33.11
C ALA A 114 3.81 -19.39 33.76
N ALA A 115 4.92 -19.25 33.01
CA ALA A 115 6.15 -18.67 33.56
C ALA A 115 5.98 -17.18 33.88
N ILE A 116 5.21 -16.45 33.06
CA ILE A 116 4.91 -15.03 33.25
C ILE A 116 4.05 -14.82 34.50
N ASP A 117 2.97 -15.59 34.65
CA ASP A 117 2.06 -15.51 35.78
C ASP A 117 2.77 -15.88 37.11
N LEU A 118 3.61 -16.92 37.09
CA LEU A 118 4.31 -17.39 38.28
C LEU A 118 5.38 -16.41 38.76
N TRP A 119 6.05 -15.71 37.83
CA TRP A 119 6.95 -14.61 38.15
C TRP A 119 6.18 -13.39 38.70
N PHE A 120 5.04 -13.05 38.11
CA PHE A 120 4.20 -11.94 38.56
C PHE A 120 3.71 -12.16 40.00
N GLU A 121 3.20 -13.35 40.33
CA GLU A 121 2.78 -13.71 41.69
C GLU A 121 3.96 -13.64 42.70
N ARG A 122 5.16 -14.07 42.27
CA ARG A 122 6.35 -14.00 43.13
C ARG A 122 6.77 -12.56 43.44
N VAL A 123 6.74 -11.67 42.45
CA VAL A 123 7.19 -10.26 42.61
C VAL A 123 6.14 -9.42 43.32
N THR A 124 4.87 -9.80 43.26
CA THR A 124 3.75 -9.04 43.84
C THR A 124 3.30 -9.54 45.21
N ARG A 125 4.01 -10.51 45.79
CA ARG A 125 3.62 -11.20 47.03
C ARG A 125 3.42 -10.28 48.24
N GLU A 126 4.14 -9.15 48.28
CA GLU A 126 4.12 -8.18 49.39
C GLU A 126 3.30 -6.91 49.08
N LEU A 127 2.65 -6.85 47.91
CA LEU A 127 1.85 -5.69 47.48
C LEU A 127 0.39 -5.81 47.94
N SER A 128 -0.23 -4.65 48.19
CA SER A 128 -1.69 -4.60 48.41
C SER A 128 -2.45 -4.92 47.12
N GLU A 129 -3.71 -5.32 47.22
CA GLU A 129 -4.53 -5.67 46.05
C GLU A 129 -4.63 -4.51 45.04
N ASP A 130 -4.73 -3.26 45.51
CA ASP A 130 -4.75 -2.08 44.64
C ASP A 130 -3.41 -1.89 43.89
N GLN A 131 -2.29 -2.15 44.56
CA GLN A 131 -0.95 -2.09 43.96
C GLN A 131 -0.72 -3.23 42.96
N LYS A 132 -1.21 -4.45 43.26
CA LYS A 132 -1.19 -5.57 42.33
C LYS A 132 -1.98 -5.25 41.06
N LEU A 133 -3.14 -4.61 41.21
CA LEU A 133 -4.02 -4.28 40.09
C LEU A 133 -3.40 -3.21 39.17
N ASP A 134 -2.76 -2.18 39.74
CA ASP A 134 -1.99 -1.19 38.98
C ASP A 134 -0.76 -1.83 38.29
N LEU A 135 -0.02 -2.68 39.01
CA LEU A 135 1.13 -3.37 38.44
C LEU A 135 0.73 -4.33 37.33
N LYS A 136 -0.39 -5.05 37.46
CA LYS A 136 -0.93 -5.95 36.43
C LYS A 136 -1.26 -5.18 35.15
N ARG A 137 -1.89 -4.00 35.26
CA ARG A 137 -2.15 -3.13 34.10
C ARG A 137 -0.86 -2.66 33.41
N LYS A 138 0.17 -2.29 34.18
CA LYS A 138 1.47 -1.86 33.64
C LYS A 138 2.25 -3.03 33.04
N PHE A 139 2.20 -4.18 33.68
CA PHE A 139 2.88 -5.41 33.28
C PHE A 139 2.27 -5.98 32.00
N SER A 140 0.94 -6.03 31.87
CA SER A 140 0.29 -6.38 30.60
C SER A 140 0.75 -5.49 29.44
N ARG A 141 0.90 -4.18 29.64
CA ARG A 141 1.42 -3.28 28.58
C ARG A 141 2.87 -3.59 28.21
N ARG A 142 3.75 -3.81 29.21
CA ARG A 142 5.17 -4.16 28.96
C ARG A 142 5.32 -5.54 28.35
N ASP A 143 4.52 -6.51 28.78
CA ASP A 143 4.46 -7.85 28.21
C ASP A 143 3.97 -7.82 26.77
N GLU A 144 2.95 -7.03 26.43
CA GLU A 144 2.53 -6.86 25.03
C GLU A 144 3.66 -6.27 24.16
N VAL A 145 4.45 -5.31 24.70
CA VAL A 145 5.64 -4.78 24.02
C VAL A 145 6.76 -5.82 23.90
N ASN A 146 7.04 -6.58 24.96
CA ASN A 146 8.04 -7.65 24.97
C ASN A 146 7.64 -8.81 24.04
N LYS A 147 6.34 -9.16 23.98
CA LYS A 147 5.79 -10.12 23.03
C LYS A 147 5.96 -9.62 21.60
N ALA A 148 5.71 -8.33 21.35
CA ALA A 148 5.95 -7.72 20.05
C ALA A 148 7.44 -7.77 19.67
N GLU A 149 8.35 -7.41 20.59
CA GLU A 149 9.79 -7.45 20.33
C GLU A 149 10.31 -8.88 20.12
N SER A 150 9.89 -9.83 20.96
CA SER A 150 10.20 -11.26 20.83
C SER A 150 9.67 -11.84 19.52
N ARG A 151 8.43 -11.48 19.14
CA ARG A 151 7.81 -11.83 17.86
C ARG A 151 8.60 -11.30 16.68
N ILE A 152 8.98 -10.02 16.71
CA ILE A 152 9.81 -9.42 15.65
C ILE A 152 11.14 -10.16 15.52
N ARG A 153 11.79 -10.51 16.65
CA ARG A 153 13.04 -11.28 16.65
C ARG A 153 12.86 -12.67 16.06
N GLN A 154 11.79 -13.39 16.41
CA GLN A 154 11.53 -14.72 15.86
C GLN A 154 11.18 -14.67 14.36
N ILE A 155 10.37 -13.69 13.93
CA ILE A 155 10.09 -13.46 12.51
C ILE A 155 11.38 -13.15 11.75
N ALA A 156 12.24 -12.27 12.30
CA ALA A 156 13.52 -11.93 11.69
C ALA A 156 14.45 -13.14 11.61
N TYR A 157 14.48 -13.99 12.64
CA TYR A 157 15.25 -15.22 12.66
C TYR A 157 14.74 -16.23 11.62
N ASP A 158 13.44 -16.51 11.59
CA ASP A 158 12.82 -17.40 10.59
C ASP A 158 13.08 -16.90 9.17
N LEU A 159 12.94 -15.58 8.92
CA LEU A 159 13.24 -14.97 7.64
C LEU A 159 14.71 -15.15 7.24
N SER A 160 15.64 -14.95 8.19
CA SER A 160 17.07 -15.16 7.98
C SER A 160 17.37 -16.61 7.62
N GLU A 161 16.88 -17.57 8.40
CA GLU A 161 17.10 -18.99 8.14
C GLU A 161 16.50 -19.43 6.80
N HIS A 162 15.27 -18.98 6.49
CA HIS A 162 14.62 -19.24 5.22
C HIS A 162 15.42 -18.68 4.03
N PHE A 163 15.91 -17.44 4.15
CA PHE A 163 16.75 -16.82 3.12
C PHE A 163 18.05 -17.60 2.90
N ARG A 164 18.73 -17.99 3.98
CA ARG A 164 19.98 -18.76 3.90
C ARG A 164 19.79 -20.14 3.26
N ALA A 165 18.68 -20.81 3.58
CA ALA A 165 18.38 -22.13 3.05
C ALA A 165 17.96 -22.13 1.57
N ASN A 166 17.23 -21.11 1.11
CA ASN A 166 16.56 -21.15 -0.20
C ASN A 166 17.08 -20.13 -1.24
N HIS A 167 17.70 -19.03 -0.80
CA HIS A 167 18.00 -17.89 -1.69
C HIS A 167 19.44 -17.37 -1.59
N GLN A 168 20.18 -17.71 -0.53
CA GLN A 168 21.56 -17.27 -0.39
C GLN A 168 22.43 -17.90 -1.49
N GLY A 169 23.03 -17.05 -2.32
CA GLY A 169 23.89 -17.49 -3.43
C GLY A 169 23.14 -17.89 -4.70
N THR A 170 21.80 -17.73 -4.76
CA THR A 170 21.02 -18.01 -5.98
C THR A 170 20.89 -16.80 -6.90
N GLY A 171 21.45 -15.64 -6.53
CA GLY A 171 21.52 -14.47 -7.38
C GLY A 171 22.50 -14.69 -8.53
N ARG A 172 22.03 -14.51 -9.77
CA ARG A 172 22.90 -14.29 -10.93
C ARG A 172 23.49 -12.88 -10.89
#